data_AF-A0A1F8J4Q1-F1
#
_entry.id   AF-A0A1F8J4Q1-F1
#
_cell.length_a   1.000
_cell.length_b   1.000
_cell.length_c   1.000
_cell.angle_alpha   90.00
_cell.angle_beta   90.00
_cell.angle_gamma   90.00
#
_symmetry.space_group_name_H-M   'P 1'
#
loop_
_entity.id
_entity.type
_entity.pdbx_description
1 polymer ?
#
loop_
_entity_poly.entity_id
_entity_poly.type
_entity_poly.pdbx_seq_one_letter_code
_entity_poly.pdbx_strand_id
1 'polypeptide(L)'
;MSPEGLAHALEGYVEALRHQVAVAEAFFFGRLTEGMEGLMYLPEDIRLRIDQIIWQTSGGQAIDPTEKESQSLIAAAIMKSVDERMDL
;
A
#
# COMPACT_ATOMS: atom_id res chain seq x y z
N MET A 1 -10.06 -1.63 -28.01
CA MET A 1 -9.33 -0.63 -27.22
C MET A 1 -8.35 0.05 -28.17
N SER A 2 -8.33 1.39 -28.24
CA SER A 2 -7.35 2.07 -29.09
C SER A 2 -5.96 2.08 -28.42
N PRO A 3 -4.86 2.25 -29.17
CA PRO A 3 -3.53 2.38 -28.59
C PRO A 3 -3.43 3.52 -27.55
N GLU A 4 -4.10 4.65 -27.76
CA GLU A 4 -4.10 5.77 -26.80
C GLU A 4 -4.87 5.43 -25.53
N GLY A 5 -5.99 4.71 -25.66
CA GLY A 5 -6.76 4.24 -24.50
C GLY A 5 -5.96 3.23 -23.65
N LEU A 6 -5.15 2.40 -24.29
CA LEU A 6 -4.24 1.49 -23.57
C LEU A 6 -3.12 2.26 -22.86
N ALA A 7 -2.51 3.25 -23.52
CA ALA A 7 -1.45 4.06 -22.93
C ALA A 7 -1.92 4.80 -21.67
N HIS A 8 -3.08 5.46 -21.73
CA HIS A 8 -3.66 6.14 -20.55
C HIS A 8 -4.03 5.18 -19.42
N ALA A 9 -4.53 3.97 -19.74
CA ALA A 9 -4.82 2.97 -18.73
C ALA A 9 -3.54 2.50 -18.02
N LEU A 10 -2.44 2.32 -18.76
CA LEU A 10 -1.13 1.97 -18.21
C LEU A 10 -0.55 3.09 -17.34
N GLU A 11 -0.65 4.34 -17.77
CA GLU A 11 -0.21 5.51 -16.98
C GLU A 11 -0.94 5.57 -15.64
N GLY A 12 -2.27 5.45 -15.64
CA GLY A 12 -3.06 5.46 -14.41
C GLY A 12 -2.73 4.28 -13.48
N TYR A 13 -2.47 3.10 -14.05
CA TYR A 13 -2.02 1.94 -13.27
C TYR A 13 -0.66 2.19 -12.62
N VAL A 14 0.32 2.72 -13.35
CA VAL A 14 1.65 3.05 -12.83
C VAL A 14 1.57 4.14 -11.76
N GLU A 15 0.72 5.16 -11.94
CA GLU A 15 0.51 6.20 -10.94
C GLU A 15 -0.07 5.64 -9.64
N ALA A 16 -1.04 4.72 -9.73
CA ALA A 16 -1.60 4.04 -8.56
C ALA A 16 -0.55 3.19 -7.80
N LEU A 17 0.37 2.53 -8.53
CA LEU A 17 1.49 1.82 -7.91
C LEU A 17 2.47 2.77 -7.23
N ARG A 18 2.83 3.88 -7.89
CA ARG A 18 3.71 4.90 -7.32
C ARG A 18 3.13 5.50 -6.04
N HIS A 19 1.81 5.73 -6.02
CA HIS A 19 1.14 6.22 -4.83
C HIS A 19 1.28 5.23 -3.66
N GLN A 20 1.05 3.93 -3.87
CA GLN A 20 1.26 2.91 -2.83
C GLN A 20 2.69 2.88 -2.31
N VAL A 21 3.68 2.95 -3.19
CA VAL A 21 5.10 3.00 -2.78
C VAL A 21 5.36 4.23 -1.91
N ALA A 22 4.83 5.40 -2.28
CA ALA A 22 4.98 6.61 -1.48
C ALA A 22 4.34 6.49 -0.08
N VAL A 23 3.19 5.82 0.03
CA VAL A 23 2.55 5.53 1.33
C VAL A 23 3.44 4.60 2.17
N ALA A 24 3.98 3.54 1.57
CA ALA A 24 4.89 2.64 2.26
C ALA A 24 6.14 3.35 2.76
N GLU A 25 6.73 4.23 1.95
CA GLU A 25 7.87 5.07 2.35
C GLU A 25 7.52 5.99 3.52
N ALA A 26 6.33 6.60 3.52
CA ALA A 26 5.89 7.45 4.61
C ALA A 26 5.86 6.69 5.95
N PHE A 27 5.31 5.47 5.97
CA PHE A 27 5.37 4.60 7.15
C PHE A 27 6.80 4.19 7.50
N PHE A 28 7.60 3.75 6.53
CA PHE A 28 8.97 3.29 6.76
C PHE A 28 9.87 4.37 7.39
N PHE A 29 9.71 5.63 6.96
CA PHE A 29 10.46 6.77 7.48
C PHE A 29 9.80 7.47 8.69
N GLY A 30 8.73 6.89 9.26
CA GLY A 30 8.07 7.40 10.46
C GLY A 30 7.24 8.68 10.24
N ARG A 31 6.86 8.99 9.00
CA ARG A 31 5.94 10.09 8.65
C ARG A 31 4.49 9.61 8.80
N LEU A 32 4.09 9.31 10.04
CA LEU A 32 2.82 8.64 10.34
C LEU A 32 1.59 9.36 9.75
N THR A 33 1.48 10.67 9.90
CA THR A 33 0.33 11.44 9.38
C THR A 33 0.20 11.28 7.86
N GLU A 34 1.30 11.45 7.13
CA GLU A 34 1.33 11.30 5.66
C GLU A 34 1.00 9.86 5.25
N GLY A 35 1.54 8.86 5.97
CA GLY A 35 1.23 7.46 5.73
C GLY A 35 -0.25 7.13 5.93
N MET A 36 -0.85 7.60 7.03
CA MET A 36 -2.27 7.37 7.33
C MET A 36 -3.18 8.09 6.33
N GLU A 37 -2.88 9.34 5.98
CA GLU A 37 -3.61 10.09 4.95
C GLU A 37 -3.53 9.38 3.61
N GLY A 38 -2.33 9.02 3.18
CA GLY A 38 -2.11 8.29 1.94
C GLY A 38 -2.84 6.95 1.91
N LEU A 39 -2.84 6.20 3.02
CA LEU A 39 -3.56 4.94 3.13
C LEU A 39 -5.06 5.13 2.87
N MET A 40 -5.68 6.20 3.38
CA MET A 40 -7.12 6.47 3.17
C MET A 40 -7.48 6.77 1.70
N TYR A 41 -6.53 7.25 0.90
CA TYR A 41 -6.73 7.53 -0.53
C TYR A 41 -6.50 6.31 -1.42
N LEU A 42 -6.00 5.20 -0.86
CA LEU A 42 -5.87 3.95 -1.60
C LEU A 42 -7.25 3.35 -1.91
N PRO A 43 -7.43 2.73 -3.09
CA PRO A 43 -8.62 1.95 -3.41
C PRO A 43 -8.96 0.93 -2.32
N GLU A 44 -10.25 0.70 -2.09
CA GLU A 44 -10.74 -0.14 -1.00
C GLU A 44 -10.23 -1.59 -1.07
N ASP A 45 -10.20 -2.17 -2.26
CA ASP A 45 -9.67 -3.52 -2.51
C ASP A 45 -8.19 -3.64 -2.11
N ILE A 46 -7.39 -2.61 -2.40
CA ILE A 46 -5.98 -2.54 -2.00
C ILE A 46 -5.87 -2.41 -0.48
N ARG A 47 -6.66 -1.54 0.16
CA ARG A 47 -6.66 -1.39 1.62
C ARG A 47 -7.02 -2.70 2.32
N LEU A 48 -8.08 -3.37 1.87
CA LEU A 48 -8.50 -4.67 2.40
C LEU A 48 -7.40 -5.72 2.25
N ARG A 49 -6.66 -5.72 1.13
CA ARG A 49 -5.54 -6.63 0.93
C ARG A 49 -4.39 -6.32 1.90
N ILE A 50 -4.04 -5.05 2.09
CA ILE A 50 -3.03 -4.62 3.06
C ILE A 50 -3.42 -5.06 4.47
N ASP A 51 -4.66 -4.81 4.89
CA ASP A 51 -5.18 -5.22 6.20
C ASP A 51 -5.10 -6.73 6.39
N GLN A 52 -5.40 -7.51 5.35
CA GLN A 52 -5.29 -8.96 5.38
C GLN A 52 -3.83 -9.42 5.56
N ILE A 53 -2.87 -8.79 4.86
CA ILE A 53 -1.44 -9.11 4.99
C ILE A 53 -0.95 -8.77 6.41
N ILE A 54 -1.35 -7.62 6.95
CA ILE A 54 -1.05 -7.22 8.33
C ILE A 54 -1.58 -8.26 9.31
N TRP A 55 -2.87 -8.62 9.19
CA TRP A 55 -3.53 -9.59 10.06
C TRP A 55 -2.85 -10.96 10.05
N GLN A 56 -2.48 -11.45 8.86
CA GLN A 56 -1.78 -12.72 8.71
C GLN A 56 -0.38 -12.67 9.34
N THR A 57 0.34 -11.57 9.15
CA THR A 57 1.72 -11.42 9.63
C THR A 57 1.78 -11.20 11.14
N SER A 58 0.79 -10.50 11.72
CA SER A 58 0.68 -10.28 13.16
C SER A 58 0.11 -11.48 13.92
N GLY A 59 -0.28 -12.56 13.23
CA GLY A 59 -0.94 -13.70 13.85
C GLY A 59 -2.32 -13.37 14.42
N GLY A 60 -3.03 -12.41 13.81
CA GLY A 60 -4.34 -11.94 14.24
C GLY A 60 -4.32 -10.97 15.42
N GLN A 61 -3.18 -10.35 15.69
CA GLN A 61 -3.07 -9.32 16.71
C GLN A 61 -3.37 -7.94 16.12
N ALA A 62 -4.13 -7.14 16.87
CA ALA A 62 -4.28 -5.72 16.57
C ALA A 62 -2.92 -5.02 16.74
N ILE A 63 -2.60 -4.12 15.81
CA ILE A 63 -1.36 -3.35 15.83
C ILE A 63 -1.64 -1.88 16.16
N ASP A 64 -0.71 -1.23 16.87
CA ASP A 64 -0.75 0.20 17.08
C ASP A 64 0.15 0.90 16.04
N PRO A 65 -0.40 1.64 15.07
CA PRO A 65 0.38 2.31 14.02
C PRO A 65 1.29 3.42 14.55
N THR A 66 1.18 3.83 15.82
CA THR A 66 2.13 4.78 16.43
C THR A 66 3.45 4.12 16.84
N GLU A 67 3.49 2.80 16.94
CA GLU A 67 4.70 2.03 17.25
C GLU A 67 5.58 1.85 16.01
N LYS A 68 6.90 2.00 16.16
CA LYS A 68 7.84 1.88 15.03
C LYS A 68 7.83 0.51 14.35
N GLU A 69 7.67 -0.56 15.13
CA GLU A 69 7.60 -1.92 14.60
C GLU A 69 6.34 -2.11 13.76
N SER A 70 5.19 -1.64 14.26
CA SER A 70 3.93 -1.62 13.53
C SER A 70 4.01 -0.78 12.24
N GLN A 71 4.67 0.38 12.25
CA GLN A 71 4.89 1.17 11.03
C GLN A 71 5.73 0.42 10.00
N SER A 72 6.76 -0.29 10.45
CA SER A 72 7.59 -1.14 9.58
C SER A 72 6.78 -2.29 9.00
N LEU A 73 5.90 -2.90 9.80
CA LEU A 73 4.99 -3.95 9.36
C LEU A 73 3.98 -3.44 8.32
N ILE A 74 3.39 -2.27 8.54
CA ILE A 74 2.45 -1.63 7.59
C ILE A 74 3.17 -1.34 6.27
N ALA A 75 4.36 -0.74 6.33
CA ALA A 75 5.17 -0.48 5.14
C ALA A 75 5.46 -1.78 4.36
N ALA A 76 5.87 -2.84 5.06
CA ALA A 76 6.12 -4.15 4.46
C ALA A 76 4.86 -4.75 3.83
N ALA A 77 3.69 -4.62 4.48
CA ALA A 77 2.42 -5.11 3.96
C ALA A 77 2.00 -4.36 2.68
N ILE A 78 2.16 -3.04 2.63
CA ILE A 78 1.90 -2.25 1.42
C ILE A 78 2.82 -2.69 0.29
N MET A 79 4.12 -2.82 0.53
CA MET A 79 5.07 -3.28 -0.48
C MET A 79 4.77 -4.70 -0.94
N LYS A 80 4.30 -5.58 -0.05
CA LYS A 80 3.87 -6.93 -0.44
C LYS A 80 2.63 -6.90 -1.33
N SER A 81 1.67 -6.03 -1.07
CA SER A 81 0.51 -5.87 -1.96
C SER A 81 0.87 -5.31 -3.34
N VAL A 82 1.92 -4.49 -3.43
CA VAL A 82 2.47 -4.01 -4.71
C VAL A 82 3.13 -5.16 -5.46
N ASP A 83 3.98 -5.93 -4.78
CA ASP A 83 4.66 -7.12 -5.30
C ASP A 83 3.66 -8.14 -5.88
N GLU A 84 2.60 -8.48 -5.13
CA GLU A 84 1.54 -9.40 -5.59
C GLU A 84 0.78 -8.92 -6.84
N ARG A 85 0.75 -7.61 -7.08
CA ARG A 85 0.11 -7.02 -8.27
C ARG A 85 1.06 -6.90 -9.45
N MET A 86 2.37 -6.96 -9.20
CA MET A 86 3.42 -6.99 -10.23
C MET A 86 3.79 -8.41 -10.67
N ASP A 87 3.63 -9.40 -9.80
CA ASP A 87 3.80 -10.84 -10.10
C ASP A 87 2.57 -11.46 -10.80
N LEU A 88 1.76 -10.63 -11.47
CA LEU A 88 0.71 -11.02 -12.42
C LEU A 88 1.22 -10.98 -13.86
#